data_AF-A0A366LUD0-F1
#
_entry.id   AF-A0A366LUD0-F1
#
_cell.length_a   1.000
_cell.length_b   1.000
_cell.length_c   1.000
_cell.angle_alpha   90.00
_cell.angle_beta   90.00
_cell.angle_gamma   90.00
#
_symmetry.space_group_name_H-M   'P 1'
#
loop_
_entity.id
_entity.type
_entity.pdbx_description
1 polymer ?
#
loop_
_entity_poly.entity_id
_entity_poly.type
_entity_poly.pdbx_seq_one_letter_code
_entity_poly.pdbx_strand_id
1 'polypeptide(L)'
;MDSADPAVRSSPFPPFRMCDYLLKPAGQICITTTTVGDAVEWLAKQFDELAPSLAHPGRLGPDPRTSLVEEAVRYLHYADSVSRGYWLIGERYAALAVVHCPDFHAPHYPCPAS
;
A
#
# COMPACT_ATOMS: atom_id res chain seq x y z
N MET A 1 -4.72 -18.06 11.87
CA MET A 1 -5.13 -17.83 10.47
C MET A 1 -3.97 -18.27 9.61
N ASP A 2 -4.17 -19.28 8.77
CA ASP A 2 -3.10 -19.95 8.05
C ASP A 2 -2.61 -19.07 6.89
N SER A 3 -1.30 -18.81 6.84
CA SER A 3 -0.63 -17.86 5.93
C SER A 3 -0.67 -18.26 4.44
N ALA A 4 -1.37 -19.32 4.09
CA ALA A 4 -1.48 -19.84 2.73
C ALA A 4 -2.92 -19.83 2.18
N ASP A 5 -3.87 -19.19 2.87
CA ASP A 5 -5.26 -19.15 2.41
C ASP A 5 -5.34 -18.60 0.96
N PRO A 6 -5.80 -19.42 -0.01
CA PRO A 6 -5.96 -19.00 -1.39
C PRO A 6 -6.82 -17.75 -1.54
N ALA A 7 -7.77 -17.53 -0.63
CA ALA A 7 -8.64 -16.37 -0.62
C ALA A 7 -7.86 -15.05 -0.47
N VAL A 8 -6.77 -15.03 0.30
CA VAL A 8 -5.93 -13.82 0.46
C VAL A 8 -5.20 -13.50 -0.84
N ARG A 9 -4.67 -14.52 -1.52
CA ARG A 9 -3.85 -14.38 -2.73
C ARG A 9 -4.65 -13.86 -3.91
N SER A 10 -5.86 -14.37 -4.13
CA SER A 10 -6.71 -13.98 -5.26
C SER A 10 -7.66 -12.83 -4.97
N SER A 11 -7.79 -12.40 -3.71
CA SER A 11 -8.70 -11.32 -3.35
C SER A 11 -8.24 -9.99 -3.98
N PRO A 12 -9.17 -9.20 -4.58
CA PRO A 12 -8.86 -7.84 -5.03
C PRO A 12 -8.80 -6.83 -3.87
N PHE A 13 -9.14 -7.26 -2.65
CA PHE A 13 -9.16 -6.41 -1.47
C PHE A 13 -7.79 -6.39 -0.79
N PRO A 14 -7.44 -5.25 -0.14
CA PRO A 14 -6.25 -5.19 0.70
C PRO A 14 -6.38 -6.21 1.83
N PRO A 15 -5.32 -6.97 2.14
CA PRO A 15 -5.31 -7.87 3.29
C PRO A 15 -5.34 -7.08 4.60
N PHE A 16 -5.73 -7.77 5.67
CA PHE A 16 -5.76 -7.16 7.01
C PHE A 16 -4.36 -6.93 7.58
N ARG A 17 -3.44 -7.89 7.42
CA ARG A 17 -2.04 -7.74 7.84
C ARG A 17 -1.21 -7.18 6.70
N MET A 18 -0.34 -6.22 6.99
CA MET A 18 0.55 -5.64 5.98
C MET A 18 1.47 -6.67 5.32
N CYS A 19 2.02 -7.61 6.11
CA CYS A 19 2.89 -8.65 5.55
C CYS A 19 2.16 -9.58 4.57
N ASP A 20 0.84 -9.75 4.67
CA ASP A 20 0.06 -10.60 3.77
C ASP A 20 -0.04 -10.02 2.34
N TYR A 21 0.35 -8.76 2.12
CA TYR A 21 0.55 -8.23 0.77
C TYR A 21 1.66 -8.99 0.01
N LEU A 22 2.69 -9.50 0.70
CA LEU A 22 3.77 -10.27 0.06
C LEU A 22 3.30 -11.61 -0.51
N LEU A 23 2.11 -12.09 -0.10
CA LEU A 23 1.50 -13.29 -0.63
C LEU A 23 0.70 -13.04 -1.92
N LYS A 24 0.48 -11.77 -2.29
CA LYS A 24 -0.20 -11.41 -3.55
C LYS A 24 0.70 -11.81 -4.74
N PRO A 25 0.11 -12.17 -5.90
CA PRO A 25 0.88 -12.49 -7.09
C PRO A 25 1.77 -11.32 -7.53
N ALA A 26 2.96 -11.63 -8.06
CA ALA A 26 3.91 -10.63 -8.57
C ALA A 26 3.30 -9.65 -9.58
N GLY A 27 2.32 -10.09 -10.38
CA GLY A 27 1.60 -9.24 -11.32
C GLY A 27 0.74 -8.13 -10.69
N GLN A 28 0.56 -8.12 -9.37
CA GLN A 28 -0.09 -7.02 -8.63
C GLN A 28 0.91 -6.02 -8.05
N ILE A 29 2.21 -6.23 -8.23
CA ILE A 29 3.26 -5.29 -7.81
C ILE A 29 3.38 -4.21 -8.88
N CYS A 30 3.08 -2.96 -8.52
CA CYS A 30 3.21 -1.85 -9.45
C CYS A 30 4.68 -1.43 -9.66
N ILE A 31 5.47 -1.38 -8.58
CA ILE A 31 6.90 -1.06 -8.60
C ILE A 31 7.64 -1.83 -7.50
N THR A 32 8.95 -1.95 -7.65
CA THR A 32 9.88 -2.33 -6.57
C THR A 32 10.97 -1.27 -6.49
N THR A 33 11.31 -0.86 -5.28
CA THR A 33 12.34 0.15 -5.04
C THR A 33 13.20 -0.22 -3.84
N THR A 34 14.43 0.29 -3.81
CA THR A 34 15.40 0.12 -2.74
C THR A 34 15.53 1.35 -1.84
N THR A 35 14.83 2.45 -2.14
CA THR A 35 14.90 3.68 -1.35
C THR A 35 13.52 4.14 -0.88
N VAL A 36 13.48 4.72 0.33
CA VAL A 36 12.26 5.33 0.87
C VAL A 36 11.80 6.51 0.01
N GLY A 37 12.75 7.29 -0.55
CA GLY A 37 12.46 8.45 -1.38
C GLY A 37 11.64 8.09 -2.62
N ASP A 38 12.10 7.10 -3.39
CA ASP A 38 11.41 6.67 -4.60
C ASP A 38 10.02 6.06 -4.29
N ALA A 39 9.91 5.34 -3.17
CA ALA A 39 8.64 4.76 -2.73
C ALA A 39 7.61 5.85 -2.40
N VAL A 40 8.05 6.89 -1.70
CA VAL A 40 7.21 8.03 -1.30
C VAL A 40 6.85 8.89 -2.50
N GLU A 41 7.78 9.12 -3.43
CA GLU A 41 7.51 9.83 -4.68
C GLU A 41 6.46 9.09 -5.51
N TRP A 42 6.58 7.76 -5.61
CA TRP A 42 5.59 6.93 -6.28
C TRP A 42 4.22 7.02 -5.59
N LEU A 43 4.16 6.91 -4.25
CA LEU A 43 2.91 7.07 -3.49
C LEU A 43 2.23 8.42 -3.75
N ALA A 44 3.02 9.50 -3.76
CA ALA A 44 2.52 10.83 -4.00
C ALA A 44 1.92 10.95 -5.41
N LYS A 45 2.60 10.41 -6.43
CA LYS A 45 2.10 10.37 -7.80
C LYS A 45 0.82 9.54 -7.92
N GLN A 46 0.74 8.37 -7.28
CA GLN A 46 -0.48 7.55 -7.28
C GLN A 46 -1.65 8.26 -6.60
N PHE A 47 -1.40 9.02 -5.53
CA PHE A 47 -2.42 9.86 -4.92
C PHE A 47 -2.91 10.94 -5.89
N ASP A 48 -2.01 11.62 -6.59
CA ASP A 48 -2.35 12.68 -7.56
C ASP A 48 -3.22 12.13 -8.71
N GLU A 49 -2.91 10.93 -9.21
CA GLU A 49 -3.72 10.22 -10.22
C GLU A 49 -5.11 9.82 -9.68
N LEU A 50 -5.19 9.46 -8.40
CA LEU A 50 -6.43 9.04 -7.73
C LEU A 50 -7.33 10.21 -7.34
N ALA A 51 -6.75 11.36 -7.01
CA ALA A 51 -7.41 12.50 -6.39
C ALA A 51 -8.69 12.97 -7.11
N PRO A 52 -8.75 13.05 -8.45
CA PRO A 52 -9.97 13.44 -9.17
C PRO A 52 -11.16 12.48 -8.98
N SER A 53 -10.89 11.24 -8.56
CA SER A 53 -11.91 10.19 -8.38
C SER A 53 -12.36 10.01 -6.93
N LEU A 54 -11.85 10.79 -5.98
CA LEU A 54 -12.22 10.67 -4.57
C LEU A 54 -13.71 10.97 -4.35
N ALA A 55 -14.41 10.09 -3.64
CA ALA A 55 -15.83 10.29 -3.33
C ALA A 55 -16.06 11.47 -2.37
N HIS A 56 -15.16 11.64 -1.40
CA HIS A 56 -15.31 12.60 -0.31
C HIS A 56 -13.98 13.30 0.01
N PRO A 57 -13.40 14.08 -0.92
CA PRO A 57 -12.08 14.71 -0.71
C PRO A 57 -12.04 15.60 0.54
N GLY A 58 -13.13 16.31 0.85
CA GLY A 58 -13.22 17.16 2.06
C GLY A 58 -13.18 16.41 3.40
N ARG A 59 -13.29 15.07 3.42
CA ARG A 59 -13.14 14.26 4.64
C ARG A 59 -11.70 13.85 4.94
N LEU A 60 -10.76 14.08 4.02
CA LEU A 60 -9.37 13.66 4.16
C LEU A 60 -8.49 14.71 4.87
N GLY A 61 -9.08 15.86 5.24
CA GLY A 61 -8.35 16.98 5.84
C GLY A 61 -7.85 18.00 4.81
N PRO A 62 -7.12 19.04 5.27
CA PRO A 62 -6.74 20.19 4.44
C PRO A 62 -5.64 19.87 3.41
N ASP A 63 -4.76 18.91 3.69
CA ASP A 63 -3.69 18.49 2.78
C ASP A 63 -3.45 16.96 2.87
N PRO A 64 -4.32 16.16 2.23
CA PRO A 64 -4.27 14.71 2.34
C PRO A 64 -3.06 14.08 1.65
N ARG A 65 -2.53 14.75 0.61
CA ARG A 65 -1.33 14.30 -0.11
C ARG A 65 -0.10 14.42 0.76
N THR A 66 0.14 15.59 1.34
CA THR A 66 1.27 15.82 2.24
C THR A 66 1.15 14.93 3.47
N SER A 67 -0.05 14.78 4.03
CA SER A 67 -0.28 13.87 5.16
C SER A 67 0.08 12.41 4.84
N LEU A 68 -0.28 11.90 3.66
CA LEU A 68 0.13 10.57 3.20
C LEU A 68 1.66 10.46 3.09
N VAL A 69 2.30 11.46 2.49
CA VAL A 69 3.75 11.48 2.27
C VAL A 69 4.51 11.49 3.60
N GLU A 70 4.13 12.36 4.54
CA GLU A 70 4.77 12.45 5.86
C GLU A 70 4.61 11.16 6.68
N GLU A 71 3.42 10.55 6.60
CA GLU A 71 3.14 9.26 7.22
C GLU A 71 4.02 8.15 6.62
N ALA A 72 4.08 8.07 5.29
CA ALA A 72 4.89 7.07 4.58
C ALA A 72 6.39 7.22 4.89
N VAL A 73 6.92 8.45 4.85
CA VAL A 73 8.33 8.72 5.23
C VAL A 73 8.61 8.20 6.64
N ARG A 74 7.72 8.52 7.59
CA ARG A 74 7.89 8.10 8.99
C ARG A 74 7.93 6.58 9.13
N TYR A 75 6.96 5.86 8.59
CA TYR A 75 6.89 4.40 8.74
C TYR A 75 8.00 3.67 7.98
N LEU A 76 8.23 4.05 6.73
CA LEU A 76 9.20 3.35 5.87
C LEU A 76 10.64 3.49 6.37
N HIS A 77 10.99 4.60 7.05
CA HIS A 77 12.30 4.76 7.68
C HIS A 77 12.56 3.78 8.84
N TYR A 78 11.51 3.27 9.50
CA TYR A 78 11.63 2.29 10.57
C TYR A 78 11.38 0.85 10.11
N ALA A 79 11.52 0.59 8.80
CA ALA A 79 11.25 -0.70 8.17
C ALA A 79 9.80 -1.20 8.37
N ASP A 80 8.87 -0.28 8.60
CA ASP A 80 7.44 -0.57 8.67
C ASP A 80 6.76 -0.30 7.32
N SER A 81 5.66 -0.98 7.06
CA SER A 81 4.89 -0.84 5.82
C SER A 81 3.77 0.18 5.99
N VAL A 82 3.33 0.80 4.88
CA VAL A 82 2.23 1.77 4.89
C VAL A 82 1.14 1.33 3.92
N SER A 83 -0.13 1.47 4.31
CA SER A 83 -1.29 1.26 3.45
C SER A 83 -2.37 2.26 3.79
N ARG A 84 -2.89 2.97 2.79
CA ARG A 84 -3.99 3.92 2.96
C ARG A 84 -5.11 3.65 1.96
N GLY A 85 -6.33 3.65 2.50
CA GLY A 85 -7.56 3.39 1.77
C GLY A 85 -8.32 4.64 1.39
N TYR A 86 -8.93 4.63 0.21
CA TYR A 86 -9.71 5.74 -0.32
C TYR A 86 -11.02 5.25 -0.94
N TRP A 87 -12.11 5.88 -0.53
CA TRP A 87 -13.40 5.74 -1.20
C TRP A 87 -13.43 6.60 -2.46
N LEU A 88 -13.78 5.99 -3.58
CA LEU A 88 -13.88 6.61 -4.88
C LEU A 88 -15.33 6.72 -5.34
N ILE A 89 -15.58 7.61 -6.29
CA ILE A 89 -16.88 7.76 -6.92
C ILE A 89 -17.32 6.41 -7.53
N GLY A 90 -18.60 6.09 -7.37
CA GLY A 90 -19.23 4.87 -7.89
C GLY A 90 -19.05 3.64 -7.01
N GLU A 91 -19.06 3.81 -5.69
CA GLU A 91 -18.91 2.70 -4.70
C GLU A 91 -17.62 1.89 -4.88
N ARG A 92 -16.57 2.54 -5.40
CA ARG A 92 -15.26 1.93 -5.62
C ARG A 92 -14.32 2.25 -4.46
N TYR A 93 -13.34 1.40 -4.27
CA TYR A 93 -12.31 1.56 -3.24
C TYR A 93 -10.92 1.33 -3.84
N ALA A 94 -9.95 2.15 -3.44
CA ALA A 94 -8.54 1.95 -3.76
C ALA A 94 -7.71 1.92 -2.48
N ALA A 95 -6.71 1.05 -2.46
CA ALA A 95 -5.66 1.05 -1.45
C ALA A 95 -4.34 1.39 -2.12
N LEU A 96 -3.62 2.37 -1.57
CA LEU A 96 -2.24 2.64 -1.92
C LEU A 96 -1.36 2.08 -0.81
N ALA A 97 -0.49 1.12 -1.15
CA ALA A 97 0.34 0.44 -0.18
C ALA A 97 1.79 0.32 -0.65
N VAL A 98 2.73 0.51 0.28
CA VAL A 98 4.15 0.20 0.14
C VAL A 98 4.51 -0.75 1.26
N VAL A 99 5.07 -1.90 0.88
CA VAL A 99 5.33 -3.01 1.79
C VAL A 99 6.81 -3.32 1.76
N HIS A 100 7.43 -3.42 2.94
CA HIS A 100 8.82 -3.83 3.05
C HIS A 100 8.98 -5.29 2.70
N CYS A 101 10.09 -5.62 2.03
CA CYS A 101 10.48 -7.00 1.82
C CYS A 101 11.99 -7.18 2.02
N PRO A 102 12.43 -8.11 2.89
CA PRO A 102 11.62 -8.98 3.74
C PRO A 102 10.86 -8.19 4.83
N ASP A 103 9.66 -8.65 5.18
CA ASP A 103 8.86 -8.06 6.26
C ASP A 103 9.24 -8.67 7.62
N PHE A 104 9.54 -7.83 8.61
CA PHE A 104 9.97 -8.26 9.94
C PHE A 104 8.92 -9.10 10.69
N HIS A 105 7.63 -8.84 10.47
CA HIS A 105 6.52 -9.54 11.11
C HIS A 105 6.18 -10.88 10.44
N ALA A 106 6.75 -11.15 9.28
CA ALA A 106 6.63 -12.44 8.58
C ALA A 106 7.94 -12.81 7.85
N PRO A 107 9.02 -13.11 8.60
CA PRO A 107 10.35 -13.35 8.00
C PRO A 107 10.42 -14.60 7.11
N HIS A 108 9.38 -15.44 7.13
CA HIS A 108 9.27 -16.64 6.30
C HIS A 108 8.52 -16.39 4.98
N TYR A 109 7.96 -15.20 4.76
CA TYR A 109 7.32 -14.87 3.49
C TYR A 109 8.39 -14.54 2.44
N PRO A 110 8.30 -15.12 1.23
CA PRO A 110 9.22 -14.77 0.16
C PRO A 110 8.91 -13.37 -0.38
N CYS A 111 9.91 -12.71 -0.96
CA CYS A 111 9.67 -11.50 -1.73
C CYS A 111 9.06 -11.86 -3.08
N PRO A 112 7.90 -11.31 -3.47
CA PRO A 112 7.22 -11.72 -4.68
C PRO A 112 7.90 -11.23 -5.98
N ALA A 113 8.86 -10.31 -5.88
CA ALA A 113 9.64 -9.78 -7.01
C ALA A 113 11.11 -10.27 -7.06
N SER A 114 11.49 -11.23 -6.21
CA SER A 114 12.84 -11.84 -6.20
C SER A 114 12.94 -13.07 -7.09
#